data_AF-A0A8W8IHZ4-F1
#
_entry.id   AF-A0A8W8IHZ4-F1
#
_cell.length_a   1.000
_cell.length_b   1.000
_cell.length_c   1.000
_cell.angle_alpha   90.00
_cell.angle_beta   90.00
_cell.angle_gamma   90.00
#
_symmetry.space_group_name_H-M   'P 1'
#
loop_
_entity.id
_entity.type
_entity.pdbx_description
1 polymer ?
#
loop_
_entity_poly.entity_id
_entity_poly.type
_entity_poly.pdbx_seq_one_letter_code
_entity_poly.pdbx_strand_id
1 'polypeptide(L)'
;ESSEAAGRNQPLKPEKPKWKSEVPLTDGQLRSKRDEFWDTAPAFEGRKEIWDALKAAAYALETGDHSLAQAIIDGANISLPHGTLMDSYDELGNRYQLPVYVLSAPTNLIEDISESEAGGDSENQSPGLEIPIKFRISSSNKDLKLYVRTTDTVLKLKKRICDEMGIEPQRQRWFFAGRLLGDKLRVEDAKIPKSYVVQVIVSPEIGDKTT
;
A
#
# COMPACT_ATOMS: atom_id res chain seq x y z
N GLU A 1 32.59 -35.68 -6.98
CA GLU A 1 33.40 -34.81 -6.11
C GLU A 1 32.99 -33.37 -6.38
N SER A 2 32.44 -32.69 -5.38
CA SER A 2 31.82 -31.37 -5.52
C SER A 2 32.45 -30.45 -4.48
N SER A 3 33.42 -29.60 -4.85
CA SER A 3 33.92 -28.49 -4.02
C SER A 3 34.88 -27.59 -4.81
N GLU A 4 34.39 -26.87 -5.82
CA GLU A 4 35.15 -25.76 -6.43
C GLU A 4 34.19 -24.61 -6.79
N ALA A 5 33.98 -23.68 -5.85
CA ALA A 5 33.50 -22.32 -6.14
C ALA A 5 33.78 -21.31 -4.99
N ALA A 6 34.76 -21.57 -4.11
CA ALA A 6 35.12 -20.67 -3.00
C ALA A 6 36.18 -19.62 -3.41
N GLY A 7 36.01 -18.97 -4.57
CA GLY A 7 37.13 -18.26 -5.21
C GLY A 7 36.89 -16.83 -5.70
N ARG A 8 35.71 -16.23 -5.53
CA ARG A 8 35.46 -14.84 -5.96
C ARG A 8 34.22 -14.28 -5.25
N ASN A 9 34.40 -13.71 -4.07
CA ASN A 9 33.43 -12.74 -3.57
C ASN A 9 33.35 -11.61 -4.61
N GLN A 10 32.16 -11.29 -5.06
CA GLN A 10 31.96 -10.19 -5.99
C GLN A 10 31.69 -8.91 -5.18
N PRO A 11 32.25 -7.76 -5.58
CA PRO A 11 31.84 -6.49 -5.00
C PRO A 11 30.35 -6.29 -5.20
N LEU A 12 29.73 -5.58 -4.27
CA LEU A 12 28.31 -5.27 -4.27
C LEU A 12 27.93 -4.54 -5.56
N LYS A 13 27.03 -5.13 -6.34
CA LYS A 13 26.54 -4.49 -7.56
C LYS A 13 25.58 -3.36 -7.18
N PRO A 14 25.70 -2.18 -7.82
CA PRO A 14 24.76 -1.07 -7.64
C PRO A 14 23.37 -1.38 -8.23
N GLU A 15 23.23 -2.51 -8.90
CA GLU A 15 22.06 -2.83 -9.71
C GLU A 15 20.92 -3.32 -8.82
N LYS A 16 19.93 -2.45 -8.64
CA LYS A 16 18.70 -2.78 -7.92
C LYS A 16 17.93 -3.86 -8.70
N PRO A 17 17.57 -4.98 -8.05
CA PRO A 17 16.85 -6.05 -8.73
C PRO A 17 15.46 -5.58 -9.16
N LYS A 18 15.21 -5.57 -10.47
CA LYS A 18 13.89 -5.25 -11.03
C LYS A 18 12.97 -6.43 -10.85
N TRP A 19 11.95 -6.28 -10.01
CA TRP A 19 10.93 -7.30 -9.81
C TRP A 19 9.53 -6.72 -9.98
N LYS A 20 8.55 -7.61 -10.17
CA LYS A 20 7.13 -7.28 -10.24
C LYS A 20 6.42 -8.06 -9.14
N SER A 21 5.58 -7.38 -8.36
CA SER A 21 4.72 -8.07 -7.41
C SER A 21 3.53 -8.68 -8.16
N GLU A 22 3.18 -9.92 -7.83
CA GLU A 22 2.01 -10.62 -8.40
C GLU A 22 0.70 -9.93 -8.01
N VAL A 23 0.69 -9.31 -6.82
CA VAL A 23 -0.39 -8.46 -6.33
C VAL A 23 0.16 -7.03 -6.25
N PRO A 24 -0.47 -6.02 -6.88
CA PRO A 24 0.01 -4.65 -6.81
C PRO A 24 0.01 -4.19 -5.34
N LEU A 25 1.17 -3.71 -4.88
CA LEU A 25 1.42 -3.30 -3.50
C LEU A 25 1.56 -1.78 -3.47
N THR A 26 1.00 -1.12 -2.45
CA THR A 26 1.21 0.31 -2.23
C THR A 26 2.55 0.57 -1.56
N ASP A 27 3.11 1.78 -1.69
CA ASP A 27 4.36 2.18 -1.01
C ASP A 27 4.31 1.92 0.50
N GLY A 28 3.22 2.31 1.17
CA GLY A 28 3.03 2.05 2.59
C GLY A 28 3.01 0.57 2.95
N GLN A 29 2.36 -0.27 2.13
CA GLN A 29 2.34 -1.73 2.36
C GLN A 29 3.70 -2.38 2.15
N LEU A 30 4.46 -1.94 1.14
CA LEU A 30 5.82 -2.39 0.93
C LEU A 30 6.70 -2.02 2.12
N ARG A 31 6.58 -0.78 2.61
CA ARG A 31 7.33 -0.27 3.76
C ARG A 31 7.01 -1.05 5.04
N SER A 32 5.74 -1.29 5.34
CA SER A 32 5.33 -2.11 6.50
C SER A 32 5.83 -3.56 6.39
N LYS A 33 5.74 -4.16 5.20
CA LYS A 33 6.23 -5.53 4.98
C LYS A 33 7.74 -5.64 5.09
N ARG A 34 8.46 -4.60 4.67
CA ARG A 34 9.91 -4.47 4.88
C ARG A 34 10.24 -4.33 6.36
N ASP A 35 9.49 -3.52 7.10
CA ASP A 35 9.70 -3.30 8.52
C ASP A 35 9.44 -4.56 9.35
N GLU A 36 8.33 -5.26 9.08
CA GLU A 36 8.00 -6.54 9.70
C GLU A 36 9.06 -7.61 9.40
N PHE A 37 9.58 -7.64 8.17
CA PHE A 37 10.70 -8.51 7.84
C PHE A 37 11.94 -8.15 8.66
N TRP A 38 12.29 -6.87 8.80
CA TRP A 38 13.46 -6.46 9.60
C TRP A 38 13.29 -6.64 11.10
N ASP A 39 12.06 -6.59 11.62
CA ASP A 39 11.75 -6.85 13.03
C ASP A 39 11.87 -8.34 13.36
N THR A 40 11.44 -9.20 12.42
CA THR A 40 11.47 -10.66 12.57
C THR A 40 12.76 -11.33 12.09
N ALA A 41 13.51 -10.70 11.18
CA ALA A 41 14.80 -11.17 10.66
C ALA A 41 15.83 -11.54 11.75
N PRO A 42 16.04 -10.73 12.82
CA PRO A 42 16.97 -11.11 13.88
C PRO A 42 16.48 -12.27 14.75
N ALA A 43 15.21 -12.68 14.63
CA ALA A 43 14.69 -13.91 15.24
C ALA A 43 14.90 -15.14 14.35
N PHE A 44 15.30 -14.95 13.09
CA PHE A 44 15.69 -16.01 12.15
C PHE A 44 17.19 -16.34 12.30
N GLU A 45 17.57 -17.57 11.90
CA GLU A 45 18.95 -18.09 11.98
C GLU A 45 20.03 -17.07 11.58
N GLY A 46 21.09 -16.96 12.40
CA GLY A 46 22.25 -16.09 12.16
C GLY A 46 22.54 -15.08 13.29
N ARG A 47 23.63 -14.34 13.17
CA ARG A 47 23.99 -13.20 14.04
C ARG A 47 23.15 -11.96 13.71
N LYS A 48 22.61 -11.31 14.75
CA LYS A 48 21.93 -10.02 14.65
C LYS A 48 22.81 -8.91 14.05
N GLU A 49 24.12 -8.97 14.30
CA GLU A 49 25.10 -8.00 13.78
C GLU A 49 25.12 -8.00 12.24
N ILE A 50 25.04 -9.18 11.63
CA ILE A 50 25.01 -9.33 10.18
C ILE A 50 23.68 -8.83 9.61
N TRP A 51 22.56 -9.11 10.29
CA TRP A 51 21.27 -8.55 9.91
C TRP A 51 21.26 -7.02 9.96
N ASP A 52 21.86 -6.41 10.99
CA ASP A 52 21.98 -4.96 11.11
C ASP A 52 22.86 -4.37 9.99
N ALA A 53 24.00 -5.01 9.71
CA ALA A 53 24.87 -4.63 8.60
C ALA A 53 24.17 -4.73 7.24
N LEU A 54 23.43 -5.80 6.98
CA LEU A 54 22.67 -5.98 5.74
C LEU A 54 21.57 -4.91 5.60
N LYS A 55 20.92 -4.52 6.70
CA LYS A 55 19.93 -3.43 6.73
C LYS A 55 20.58 -2.10 6.39
N ALA A 56 21.70 -1.79 7.03
CA ALA A 56 22.46 -0.56 6.78
C ALA A 56 23.00 -0.49 5.35
N ALA A 57 23.51 -1.60 4.81
CA ALA A 57 23.96 -1.71 3.43
C ALA A 57 22.81 -1.52 2.43
N ALA A 58 21.65 -2.13 2.68
CA ALA A 58 20.46 -1.94 1.85
C ALA A 58 19.98 -0.48 1.86
N TYR A 59 20.03 0.20 3.01
CA TYR A 59 19.69 1.62 3.11
C TYR A 59 20.69 2.51 2.35
N ALA A 60 21.99 2.24 2.47
CA ALA A 60 23.02 2.95 1.72
C ALA A 60 22.88 2.76 0.20
N LEU A 61 22.46 1.58 -0.26
CA LEU A 61 22.10 1.35 -1.67
C LEU A 61 20.84 2.14 -2.09
N GLU A 62 19.88 2.32 -1.18
CA GLU A 62 18.67 3.10 -1.44
C GLU A 62 19.02 4.58 -1.69
N THR A 63 19.92 5.14 -0.87
CA THR A 63 20.43 6.52 -1.01
C THR A 63 21.42 6.70 -2.17
N GLY A 64 21.84 5.61 -2.83
CA GLY A 64 22.81 5.62 -3.92
C GLY A 64 24.27 5.70 -3.47
N ASP A 65 24.53 5.47 -2.18
CA ASP A 65 25.86 5.51 -1.58
C ASP A 65 26.50 4.09 -1.56
N HIS A 66 26.96 3.68 -2.73
CA HIS A 66 27.53 2.36 -2.96
C HIS A 66 28.83 2.11 -2.20
N SER A 67 29.63 3.16 -2.01
CA SER A 67 30.89 3.08 -1.25
C SER A 67 30.63 2.75 0.21
N LEU A 68 29.62 3.41 0.81
CA LEU A 68 29.20 3.12 2.17
C LEU A 68 28.62 1.70 2.27
N ALA A 69 27.75 1.31 1.33
CA ALA A 69 27.19 -0.03 1.31
C ALA A 69 28.27 -1.11 1.23
N GLN A 70 29.26 -0.95 0.35
CA GLN A 70 30.39 -1.85 0.23
C GLN A 70 31.21 -1.89 1.53
N ALA A 71 31.49 -0.73 2.14
CA ALA A 71 32.25 -0.65 3.39
C ALA A 71 31.56 -1.38 4.54
N ILE A 72 30.22 -1.34 4.60
CA ILE A 72 29.43 -2.07 5.61
C ILE A 72 29.54 -3.58 5.37
N ILE A 73 29.44 -4.04 4.12
CA ILE A 73 29.56 -5.46 3.77
C ILE A 73 30.96 -6.01 4.06
N ASP A 74 32.00 -5.29 3.64
CA ASP A 74 33.40 -5.64 3.94
C ASP A 74 33.68 -5.60 5.45
N GLY A 75 33.18 -4.58 6.16
CA GLY A 75 33.38 -4.42 7.60
C GLY A 75 32.66 -5.49 8.45
N ALA A 76 31.59 -6.08 7.91
CA ALA A 76 30.87 -7.19 8.53
C ALA A 76 31.34 -8.56 8.03
N ASN A 77 32.43 -8.63 7.25
CA ASN A 77 32.96 -9.86 6.66
C ASN A 77 31.93 -10.67 5.84
N ILE A 78 30.96 -9.97 5.24
CA ILE A 78 29.89 -10.58 4.48
C ILE A 78 30.39 -10.91 3.07
N SER A 79 30.26 -12.17 2.68
CA SER A 79 30.61 -12.66 1.36
C SER A 79 29.37 -12.70 0.45
N LEU A 80 29.49 -12.07 -0.72
CA LEU A 80 28.45 -12.04 -1.75
C LEU A 80 28.89 -12.88 -2.97
N PRO A 81 28.42 -14.13 -3.13
CA PRO A 81 28.79 -14.97 -4.28
C PRO A 81 28.26 -14.42 -5.61
N HIS A 82 27.10 -13.75 -5.59
CA HIS A 82 26.47 -13.17 -6.79
C HIS A 82 26.66 -11.65 -6.90
N GLY A 83 27.31 -11.02 -5.91
CA GLY A 83 27.44 -9.56 -5.82
C GLY A 83 26.12 -8.86 -5.47
N THR A 84 25.16 -9.59 -4.90
CA THR A 84 23.83 -9.10 -4.52
C THR A 84 23.56 -9.40 -3.07
N LEU A 85 22.91 -8.48 -2.35
CA LEU A 85 22.51 -8.69 -0.95
C LEU A 85 21.47 -9.79 -0.76
N MET A 86 20.84 -10.30 -1.82
CA MET A 86 19.82 -11.36 -1.77
C MET A 86 20.30 -12.63 -1.10
N ASP A 87 21.53 -13.04 -1.37
CA ASP A 87 22.14 -14.25 -0.82
C ASP A 87 23.51 -13.86 -0.29
N SER A 88 23.54 -13.57 1.01
CA SER A 88 24.72 -13.09 1.73
C SER A 88 25.20 -14.18 2.68
N TYR A 89 26.51 -14.34 2.82
CA TYR A 89 27.12 -15.35 3.68
C TYR A 89 28.02 -14.68 4.71
N ASP A 90 27.92 -15.12 5.96
CA ASP A 90 28.83 -14.71 7.02
C ASP A 90 30.14 -15.54 6.99
N GLU A 91 31.16 -15.09 7.72
CA GLU A 91 32.43 -15.82 7.89
C GLU A 91 32.26 -17.23 8.49
N LEU A 92 31.17 -17.46 9.24
CA LEU A 92 30.84 -18.78 9.80
C LEU A 92 30.09 -19.69 8.81
N GLY A 93 29.83 -19.21 7.59
CA GLY A 93 29.05 -19.94 6.59
C GLY A 93 27.53 -19.86 6.80
N ASN A 94 27.05 -19.01 7.71
CA ASN A 94 25.61 -18.76 7.87
C ASN A 94 25.09 -18.03 6.62
N ARG A 95 23.98 -18.51 6.07
CA ARG A 95 23.34 -17.92 4.88
C ARG A 95 22.20 -16.99 5.28
N TYR A 96 22.24 -15.77 4.77
CA TYR A 96 21.24 -14.73 4.94
C TYR A 96 20.55 -14.49 3.61
N GLN A 97 19.23 -14.67 3.60
CA GLN A 97 18.43 -14.49 2.40
C GLN A 97 17.51 -13.28 2.52
N LEU A 98 17.72 -12.31 1.63
CA LEU A 98 16.95 -11.08 1.58
C LEU A 98 15.98 -11.13 0.40
N PRO A 99 14.66 -11.08 0.66
CA PRO A 99 13.68 -10.98 -0.39
C PRO A 99 13.87 -9.70 -1.22
N VAL A 100 13.56 -9.80 -2.52
CA VAL A 100 13.68 -8.69 -3.48
C VAL A 100 12.90 -7.43 -3.05
N TYR A 101 11.80 -7.61 -2.32
CA TYR A 101 10.97 -6.51 -1.81
C TYR A 101 11.63 -5.68 -0.70
N VAL A 102 12.65 -6.24 -0.04
CA VAL A 102 13.44 -5.53 0.98
C VAL A 102 14.50 -4.64 0.31
N LEU A 103 15.00 -5.09 -0.85
CA LEU A 103 16.12 -4.48 -1.57
C LEU A 103 15.67 -3.48 -2.64
N SER A 104 14.48 -3.65 -3.22
CA SER A 104 13.98 -2.76 -4.26
C SER A 104 12.46 -2.70 -4.25
N ALA A 105 11.91 -1.57 -4.69
CA ALA A 105 10.48 -1.45 -4.94
C ALA A 105 10.08 -2.23 -6.22
N PRO A 106 8.90 -2.87 -6.23
CA PRO A 106 8.39 -3.51 -7.43
C PRO A 106 8.11 -2.47 -8.52
N THR A 107 8.27 -2.87 -9.77
CA THR A 107 7.90 -2.06 -10.95
C THR A 107 6.41 -1.67 -11.00
N ASN A 108 5.56 -2.43 -10.29
CA ASN A 108 4.12 -2.18 -10.14
C ASN A 108 3.80 -1.52 -8.79
N LEU A 109 4.67 -0.65 -8.29
CA LEU A 109 4.41 0.10 -7.06
C LEU A 109 3.29 1.11 -7.33
N ILE A 110 2.20 1.00 -6.56
CA ILE A 110 1.18 2.05 -6.55
C ILE A 110 1.72 3.15 -5.64
N GLU A 111 2.18 4.26 -6.23
CA GLU A 111 2.51 5.48 -5.50
C GLU A 111 1.24 5.99 -4.81
N ASP A 112 1.26 6.01 -3.49
CA ASP A 112 0.25 6.70 -2.71
C ASP A 112 0.54 8.19 -2.87
N ILE A 113 -0.36 8.90 -3.57
CA ILE A 113 -0.24 10.34 -3.80
C ILE A 113 -0.25 10.97 -2.41
N SER A 114 0.92 11.44 -1.97
CA SER A 114 1.10 12.12 -0.69
C SER A 114 0.21 13.37 -0.65
N GLU A 115 -0.94 13.29 -0.01
CA GLU A 115 -1.69 14.45 0.51
C GLU A 115 -0.87 15.06 1.66
N SER A 116 0.17 15.80 1.29
CA SER A 116 0.75 16.84 2.13
C SER A 116 -0.23 18.02 2.13
N GLU A 117 -1.18 18.01 3.05
CA GLU A 117 -1.80 19.22 3.60
C GLU A 117 -2.20 18.89 5.05
N ALA A 118 -1.79 19.78 5.94
CA ALA A 118 -1.77 19.57 7.37
C ALA A 118 -3.15 19.38 7.99
N GLY A 119 -3.22 18.50 9.00
CA GLY A 119 -4.20 18.60 10.08
C GLY A 119 -4.94 17.31 10.42
N GLY A 120 -4.53 16.72 11.55
CA GLY A 120 -5.50 16.28 12.55
C GLY A 120 -6.19 14.93 12.36
N ASP A 121 -5.77 14.03 13.25
CA ASP A 121 -6.56 12.99 13.92
C ASP A 121 -6.46 11.54 13.38
N SER A 122 -5.80 10.74 14.23
CA SER A 122 -5.73 9.29 14.22
C SER A 122 -7.12 8.66 14.24
N GLU A 123 -7.52 7.93 13.20
CA GLU A 123 -8.23 6.67 13.40
C GLU A 123 -8.19 5.78 12.15
N ASN A 124 -7.36 4.73 12.23
CA ASN A 124 -7.60 3.40 11.69
C ASN A 124 -8.34 3.32 10.34
N GLN A 125 -7.62 3.40 9.21
CA GLN A 125 -8.17 3.05 7.89
C GLN A 125 -7.23 2.09 7.18
N SER A 126 -7.50 0.79 7.37
CA SER A 126 -7.07 -0.27 6.48
C SER A 126 -7.34 0.10 5.01
N PRO A 127 -6.50 -0.29 4.04
CA PRO A 127 -6.70 0.01 2.62
C PRO A 127 -7.92 -0.78 2.13
N GLY A 128 -9.09 -0.15 2.22
CA GLY A 128 -10.34 -0.68 1.72
C GLY A 128 -10.26 -0.86 0.21
N LEU A 129 -10.80 -1.96 -0.28
CA LEU A 129 -10.80 -2.27 -1.70
C LEU A 129 -11.64 -1.20 -2.42
N GLU A 130 -11.03 -0.46 -3.35
CA GLU A 130 -11.76 0.53 -4.16
C GLU A 130 -12.64 -0.21 -5.16
N ILE A 131 -13.96 -0.03 -5.02
CA ILE A 131 -14.95 -0.63 -5.89
C ILE A 131 -15.73 0.46 -6.62
N PRO A 132 -15.91 0.34 -7.95
CA PRO A 132 -16.76 1.27 -8.68
C PRO A 132 -18.23 0.98 -8.34
N ILE A 133 -18.92 1.94 -7.75
CA ILE A 133 -20.36 1.89 -7.52
C ILE A 133 -21.05 2.87 -8.48
N LYS A 134 -22.14 2.40 -9.10
CA LYS A 134 -23.02 3.26 -9.89
C LYS A 134 -24.11 3.81 -8.99
N PHE A 135 -24.23 5.12 -8.95
CA PHE A 135 -25.28 5.86 -8.28
C PHE A 135 -26.26 6.35 -9.34
N ARG A 136 -27.52 5.96 -9.22
CA ARG A 136 -28.59 6.44 -10.09
C ARG A 136 -29.34 7.56 -9.38
N ILE A 137 -29.16 8.79 -9.83
CA ILE A 137 -29.81 9.95 -9.24
C ILE A 137 -31.19 10.14 -9.86
N SER A 138 -32.24 9.93 -9.07
CA SER A 138 -33.63 10.02 -9.56
C SER A 138 -34.05 11.44 -9.93
N SER A 139 -33.40 12.47 -9.39
CA SER A 139 -33.67 13.88 -9.72
C SER A 139 -33.26 14.25 -11.15
N SER A 140 -32.12 13.72 -11.60
CA SER A 140 -31.52 14.07 -12.89
C SER A 140 -31.60 12.93 -13.90
N ASN A 141 -32.16 11.78 -13.51
CA ASN A 141 -32.13 10.51 -14.28
C ASN A 141 -30.74 10.16 -14.82
N LYS A 142 -29.69 10.55 -14.09
CA LYS A 142 -28.30 10.40 -14.49
C LYS A 142 -27.64 9.30 -13.65
N ASP A 143 -26.90 8.44 -14.32
CA ASP A 143 -26.03 7.45 -13.68
C ASP A 143 -24.65 8.08 -13.44
N LEU A 144 -24.27 8.21 -12.17
CA LEU A 144 -22.95 8.66 -11.73
C LEU A 144 -22.13 7.47 -11.27
N LYS A 145 -20.96 7.25 -11.87
CA LYS A 145 -20.06 6.17 -11.46
C LYS A 145 -18.98 6.75 -10.56
N LEU A 146 -18.97 6.37 -9.29
CA LEU A 146 -17.93 6.78 -8.33
C LEU A 146 -17.11 5.57 -7.88
N TYR A 147 -15.82 5.78 -7.67
CA TYR A 147 -14.95 4.80 -7.02
C TYR A 147 -15.02 5.04 -5.52
N VAL A 148 -15.38 4.00 -4.76
CA VAL A 148 -15.60 4.10 -3.31
C VAL A 148 -14.83 3.01 -2.60
N ARG A 149 -14.30 3.28 -1.40
CA ARG A 149 -13.62 2.26 -0.60
C ARG A 149 -14.64 1.48 0.22
N THR A 150 -14.40 0.18 0.43
CA THR A 150 -15.26 -0.64 1.30
C THR A 150 -15.34 -0.11 2.74
N THR A 151 -14.27 0.58 3.19
CA THR A 151 -14.16 1.21 4.50
C THR A 151 -14.86 2.57 4.58
N ASP A 152 -15.23 3.18 3.45
CA ASP A 152 -15.92 4.47 3.46
C ASP A 152 -17.35 4.33 3.99
N THR A 153 -17.78 5.34 4.72
CA THR A 153 -19.17 5.48 5.16
C THR A 153 -20.03 6.09 4.07
N VAL A 154 -21.32 5.74 4.06
CA VAL A 154 -22.32 6.32 3.16
C VAL A 154 -22.31 7.86 3.24
N LEU A 155 -22.10 8.44 4.44
CA LEU A 155 -21.98 9.89 4.61
C LEU A 155 -20.84 10.50 3.78
N LYS A 156 -19.67 9.86 3.76
CA LYS A 156 -18.50 10.34 3.00
C LYS A 156 -18.77 10.30 1.50
N LEU A 157 -19.51 9.28 1.04
CA LEU A 157 -19.91 9.17 -0.36
C LEU A 157 -21.00 10.17 -0.74
N LYS A 158 -21.95 10.46 0.16
CA LYS A 158 -22.94 11.52 -0.02
C LYS A 158 -22.28 12.88 -0.20
N LYS A 159 -21.23 13.17 0.57
CA LYS A 159 -20.43 14.39 0.39
C LYS A 159 -19.81 14.44 -1.01
N ARG A 160 -19.18 13.36 -1.48
CA ARG A 160 -18.66 13.27 -2.86
C ARG A 160 -19.72 13.57 -3.93
N ILE A 161 -20.95 13.05 -3.77
CA ILE A 161 -22.06 13.39 -4.68
C ILE A 161 -22.47 14.86 -4.54
N CYS A 162 -22.39 15.45 -3.35
CA CYS A 162 -22.64 16.87 -3.14
C CYS A 162 -21.60 17.73 -3.87
N ASP A 163 -20.32 17.36 -3.85
CA ASP A 163 -19.28 18.06 -4.61
C ASP A 163 -19.47 17.91 -6.12
N GLU A 164 -19.82 16.72 -6.61
CA GLU A 164 -19.98 16.43 -8.05
C GLU A 164 -21.29 16.97 -8.65
N MET A 165 -22.38 17.00 -7.86
CA MET A 165 -23.72 17.33 -8.35
C MET A 165 -24.38 18.51 -7.63
N GLY A 166 -23.77 19.06 -6.59
CA GLY A 166 -24.34 20.14 -5.78
C GLY A 166 -25.55 19.73 -4.94
N ILE A 167 -25.77 18.43 -4.72
CA ILE A 167 -26.93 17.92 -3.98
C ILE A 167 -26.53 17.71 -2.52
N GLU A 168 -27.12 18.44 -1.59
CA GLU A 168 -26.79 18.29 -0.18
C GLU A 168 -26.98 16.85 0.34
N PRO A 169 -26.09 16.35 1.22
CA PRO A 169 -26.12 14.97 1.71
C PRO A 169 -27.42 14.63 2.44
N GLN A 170 -28.03 15.61 3.11
CA GLN A 170 -29.32 15.47 3.80
C GLN A 170 -30.50 15.23 2.83
N ARG A 171 -30.40 15.75 1.61
CA ARG A 171 -31.42 15.58 0.57
C ARG A 171 -31.29 14.24 -0.15
N GLN A 172 -30.12 13.61 -0.07
CA GLN A 172 -29.83 12.34 -0.70
C GLN A 172 -30.30 11.16 0.16
N ARG A 173 -31.35 10.47 -0.29
CA ARG A 173 -31.79 9.19 0.28
C ARG A 173 -31.30 8.04 -0.59
N TRP A 174 -30.43 7.23 -0.04
CA TRP A 174 -29.77 6.15 -0.77
C TRP A 174 -30.48 4.84 -0.52
N PHE A 175 -30.84 4.12 -1.57
CA PHE A 175 -31.51 2.85 -1.52
C PHE A 175 -30.69 1.79 -2.24
N PHE A 176 -30.53 0.65 -1.57
CA PHE A 176 -29.85 -0.53 -2.09
C PHE A 176 -30.71 -1.76 -1.84
N ALA A 177 -31.07 -2.49 -2.90
CA ALA A 177 -31.95 -3.67 -2.82
C ALA A 177 -33.24 -3.45 -2.00
N GLY A 178 -33.83 -2.24 -2.09
CA GLY A 178 -35.02 -1.86 -1.32
C GLY A 178 -34.76 -1.43 0.14
N ARG A 179 -33.50 -1.43 0.59
CA ARG A 179 -33.08 -1.04 1.94
C ARG A 179 -32.50 0.38 1.92
N LEU A 180 -32.94 1.23 2.84
CA LEU A 180 -32.38 2.58 3.02
C LEU A 180 -30.98 2.45 3.64
N LEU A 181 -29.99 3.07 2.98
CA LEU A 181 -28.62 3.17 3.49
C LEU A 181 -28.53 4.38 4.42
N GLY A 182 -28.23 4.13 5.69
CA GLY A 182 -28.01 5.18 6.69
C GLY A 182 -26.61 5.79 6.59
N ASP A 183 -26.45 7.02 7.04
CA ASP A 183 -25.18 7.78 6.94
C ASP A 183 -24.01 7.12 7.66
N LYS A 184 -24.30 6.44 8.78
CA LYS A 184 -23.33 5.71 9.60
C LYS A 184 -22.97 4.33 9.05
N LEU A 185 -23.68 3.86 8.02
CA LEU A 185 -23.44 2.55 7.43
C LEU A 185 -22.20 2.61 6.54
N ARG A 186 -21.34 1.60 6.64
CA ARG A 186 -20.17 1.44 5.76
C ARG A 186 -20.55 0.72 4.48
N VAL A 187 -19.76 0.92 3.42
CA VAL A 187 -19.97 0.22 2.14
C VAL A 187 -19.83 -1.29 2.31
N GLU A 188 -18.87 -1.75 3.12
CA GLU A 188 -18.71 -3.16 3.47
C GLU A 188 -19.94 -3.76 4.18
N ASP A 189 -20.50 -3.03 5.15
CA ASP A 189 -21.70 -3.43 5.89
C ASP A 189 -22.94 -3.46 5.00
N ALA A 190 -23.00 -2.56 4.03
CA ALA A 190 -24.06 -2.51 3.04
C ALA A 190 -23.98 -3.69 2.05
N LYS A 191 -22.87 -4.44 2.02
CA LYS A 191 -22.64 -5.60 1.14
C LYS A 191 -22.97 -5.31 -0.33
N ILE A 192 -22.64 -4.10 -0.80
CA ILE A 192 -22.97 -3.66 -2.16
C ILE A 192 -22.00 -4.33 -3.15
N PRO A 193 -22.47 -5.12 -4.12
CA PRO A 193 -21.59 -5.76 -5.09
C PRO A 193 -21.04 -4.77 -6.12
N LYS A 194 -19.87 -5.12 -6.70
CA LYS A 194 -19.00 -4.30 -7.58
C LYS A 194 -19.62 -3.87 -8.93
N SER A 195 -20.89 -4.13 -9.15
CA SER A 195 -21.64 -3.77 -10.36
C SER A 195 -23.09 -3.38 -10.04
N TYR A 196 -23.40 -3.12 -8.78
CA TYR A 196 -24.75 -2.76 -8.38
C TYR A 196 -25.00 -1.27 -8.56
N VAL A 197 -26.28 -0.94 -8.77
CA VAL A 197 -26.75 0.43 -8.89
C VAL A 197 -27.44 0.84 -7.60
N VAL A 198 -26.84 1.80 -6.87
CA VAL A 198 -27.46 2.42 -5.69
C VAL A 198 -28.40 3.51 -6.18
N GLN A 199 -29.65 3.46 -5.76
CA GLN A 199 -30.65 4.43 -6.16
C GLN A 199 -30.63 5.62 -5.19
N VAL A 200 -30.29 6.80 -5.70
CA VAL A 200 -30.24 8.04 -4.92
C VAL A 200 -31.51 8.83 -5.24
N ILE A 201 -32.42 8.87 -4.27
CA ILE A 201 -33.63 9.68 -4.34
C ILE A 201 -33.31 11.03 -3.70
N VAL A 202 -33.41 12.09 -4.48
CA VAL A 202 -33.24 13.46 -3.97
C VAL A 202 -34.62 13.94 -3.54
N SER A 203 -34.73 14.38 -2.29
CA SER A 203 -35.94 15.07 -1.86
C SER A 203 -35.94 16.48 -2.49
N PRO A 204 -36.97 16.83 -3.29
CA PRO A 204 -37.08 18.20 -3.78
C PRO A 204 -37.20 19.15 -2.59
N GLU A 205 -36.63 20.35 -2.73
CA GLU A 205 -36.89 21.41 -1.76
C GLU A 205 -38.40 21.63 -1.71
N ILE A 206 -39.01 21.38 -0.55
CA ILE A 206 -40.24 22.07 -0.19
C ILE A 206 -39.77 23.51 -0.08
N GLY A 207 -40.03 24.29 -1.12
CA GLY A 207 -39.59 25.67 -1.18
C GLY A 207 -40.01 26.40 0.09
N ASP A 208 -39.08 27.18 0.63
CA ASP A 208 -39.43 28.39 1.37
C ASP A 208 -40.24 29.29 0.44
N LYS A 209 -41.55 29.02 0.34
CA LYS A 209 -42.52 30.11 0.36
C LYS A 209 -42.54 30.59 1.80
N THR A 210 -42.03 31.80 2.07
CA THR A 210 -42.74 32.88 2.77
C THR A 210 -41.78 34.01 3.11
N THR A 211 -42.08 35.18 2.51
CA THR A 211 -41.77 36.57 2.93
C THR A 211 -40.36 37.10 2.74
#